data_AF-A0A1I7Y9D7-F1
#
_entry.id   AF-A0A1I7Y9D7-F1
#
_cell.length_a   1.000
_cell.length_b   1.000
_cell.length_c   1.000
_cell.angle_alpha   90.00
_cell.angle_beta   90.00
_cell.angle_gamma   90.00
#
_symmetry.space_group_name_H-M   'P 1'
#
loop_
_entity.id
_entity.type
_entity.pdbx_description
1 polymer ?
#
loop_
_entity_poly.entity_id
_entity_poly.type
_entity_poly.pdbx_seq_one_letter_code
_entity_poly.pdbx_strand_id
1 'polypeptide(L)'
;MSNLRIISGKAIEVVIGMVNNFEDQMSQMRSAKSELFIMFFLLVPGFFLLAFFIFKRSGPPVGFRSKIILFKFTKSKDVNAENAQIKFAKVVTQCGGSLGDIEDVETTSEILTVTFRDKESASKVLKAFQEKKIRDELSAEFKLCRVCYDLPEHLQKKRKALFNQIYKEKANDYKYVDESDLTIKTKPGMSTSHKTSSRRSLYHKETQVPQGEREKRRRSAKIKEEPDMSTRGVPKEDSQTYDKHPDFIICYDTKISSKYACMSFTQFTKEVFGFYATDIELKERLADGFKVSLKLKSWTTVEKLLAHLGKSSFLIYYYTKDASKYRHMGFDEFVQEVFGTYAMELKMDARLDRGFDVSLKPTATTSIEKLLMCLPKDVNIAIRIES
;
A
#
# COMPACT_ATOMS: atom_id res chain seq x y z
N MET A 1 -52.96 21.56 36.28
CA MET A 1 -54.20 20.88 35.87
C MET A 1 -54.02 20.46 34.41
N SER A 2 -53.57 19.23 34.18
CA SER A 2 -54.40 18.05 33.88
C SER A 2 -54.58 17.89 32.37
N ASN A 3 -53.94 16.88 31.78
CA ASN A 3 -54.53 15.92 30.84
C ASN A 3 -53.43 15.04 30.22
N LEU A 4 -53.20 13.87 30.83
CA LEU A 4 -52.58 12.73 30.16
C LEU A 4 -53.69 11.69 29.93
N ARG A 5 -54.11 11.52 28.67
CA ARG A 5 -55.06 10.47 28.27
C ARG A 5 -54.32 9.17 28.01
N ILE A 6 -54.80 8.13 28.67
CA ILE A 6 -54.44 6.72 28.56
C ILE A 6 -54.86 6.21 27.18
N ILE A 7 -53.93 5.61 26.42
CA ILE A 7 -54.23 4.80 25.24
C ILE A 7 -54.09 3.33 25.61
N SER A 8 -55.26 2.73 25.88
CA SER A 8 -55.75 1.42 25.45
C SER A 8 -54.81 0.20 25.49
N GLY A 9 -55.06 -0.67 26.49
CA GLY A 9 -54.49 -2.01 26.64
C GLY A 9 -54.86 -3.04 25.55
N LYS A 10 -55.68 -2.69 24.55
CA LYS A 10 -56.01 -3.61 23.44
C LYS A 10 -54.87 -3.82 22.44
N ALA A 11 -53.91 -2.91 22.36
CA ALA A 11 -52.75 -3.08 21.47
C ALA A 11 -51.76 -4.13 22.01
N ILE A 12 -51.71 -4.32 23.34
CA ILE A 12 -50.77 -5.23 23.98
C ILE A 12 -51.23 -6.69 23.84
N GLU A 13 -52.53 -6.95 23.92
CA GLU A 13 -53.07 -8.31 23.73
C GLU A 13 -52.89 -8.84 22.31
N VAL A 14 -52.97 -7.97 21.29
CA VAL A 14 -52.70 -8.36 19.89
C VAL A 14 -51.23 -8.72 19.68
N VAL A 15 -50.32 -7.98 20.33
CA VAL A 15 -48.87 -8.25 20.24
C VAL A 15 -48.51 -9.54 20.97
N ILE A 16 -49.10 -9.79 22.15
CA ILE A 16 -48.84 -11.04 22.90
C ILE A 16 -49.41 -12.26 22.16
N GLY A 17 -50.58 -12.14 21.53
CA GLY A 17 -51.15 -13.21 20.70
C GLY A 17 -50.29 -13.53 19.46
N MET A 18 -49.67 -12.52 18.85
CA MET A 18 -48.75 -12.70 17.72
C MET A 18 -47.42 -13.34 18.13
N VAL A 19 -46.90 -13.02 19.32
CA VAL A 19 -45.63 -13.59 19.83
C VAL A 19 -45.79 -15.06 20.18
N ASN A 20 -46.90 -15.46 20.81
CA ASN A 20 -47.13 -16.85 21.19
C ASN A 20 -47.33 -17.76 19.96
N ASN A 21 -48.00 -17.25 18.91
CA ASN A 21 -48.17 -17.97 17.65
C ASN A 21 -46.83 -18.13 16.89
N PHE A 22 -45.87 -17.23 17.14
CA PHE A 22 -44.53 -17.28 16.54
C PHE A 22 -43.62 -18.31 17.22
N GLU A 23 -43.76 -18.52 18.54
CA GLU A 23 -42.99 -19.55 19.26
C GLU A 23 -43.42 -20.98 18.89
N ASP A 24 -44.72 -21.21 18.68
CA ASP A 24 -45.23 -22.52 18.24
C ASP A 24 -44.77 -22.86 16.81
N GLN A 25 -44.69 -21.87 15.91
CA GLN A 25 -44.13 -22.07 14.57
C GLN A 25 -42.62 -22.28 14.58
N MET A 26 -41.89 -21.60 15.47
CA MET A 26 -40.45 -21.77 15.65
C MET A 26 -40.08 -23.14 16.25
N SER A 27 -40.97 -23.73 17.05
CA SER A 27 -40.79 -25.09 17.59
C SER A 27 -40.95 -26.16 16.50
N GLN A 28 -41.89 -25.98 15.56
CA GLN A 28 -42.05 -26.87 14.40
C GLN A 28 -40.91 -26.72 13.36
N MET A 29 -40.30 -25.55 13.22
CA MET A 29 -39.22 -25.30 12.25
C MET A 29 -37.84 -25.85 12.63
N ARG A 30 -37.62 -26.38 13.84
CA ARG A 30 -36.33 -26.98 14.24
C ARG A 30 -36.01 -28.32 13.56
N SER A 31 -36.95 -28.92 12.83
CA SER A 31 -36.78 -30.23 12.17
C SER A 31 -36.30 -30.16 10.71
N ALA A 32 -36.37 -29.01 10.03
CA ALA A 32 -36.02 -28.89 8.61
C ALA A 32 -34.92 -27.84 8.38
N LYS A 33 -33.65 -28.25 8.46
CA LYS A 33 -32.49 -27.39 8.20
C LYS A 33 -32.04 -27.47 6.75
N SER A 34 -32.16 -26.37 6.01
CA SER A 34 -31.03 -25.65 5.36
C SER A 34 -31.50 -24.71 4.24
N GLU A 35 -32.67 -24.96 3.64
CA GLU A 35 -33.11 -24.18 2.48
C GLU A 35 -34.03 -22.99 2.81
N LEU A 36 -34.84 -23.06 3.88
CA LEU A 36 -35.70 -21.93 4.26
C LEU A 36 -34.95 -20.74 4.90
N PHE A 37 -33.73 -20.97 5.38
CA PHE A 37 -32.93 -19.92 6.02
C PHE A 37 -32.47 -18.85 5.02
N ILE A 38 -32.44 -19.18 3.72
CA ILE A 38 -32.06 -18.24 2.65
C ILE A 38 -33.26 -17.39 2.21
N MET A 39 -34.49 -17.92 2.27
CA MET A 39 -35.68 -17.17 1.84
C MET A 39 -36.15 -16.11 2.84
N PHE A 40 -35.89 -16.27 4.14
CA PHE A 40 -36.32 -15.27 5.14
C PHE A 40 -35.50 -13.97 5.09
N PHE A 41 -34.28 -13.99 4.53
CA PHE A 41 -33.45 -12.80 4.39
C PHE A 41 -33.89 -11.86 3.26
N LEU A 42 -34.81 -12.27 2.39
CA LEU A 42 -35.24 -11.45 1.25
C LEU A 42 -36.46 -10.56 1.51
N LEU A 43 -37.13 -10.66 2.68
CA LEU A 43 -38.44 -10.03 2.89
C LEU A 43 -38.51 -8.89 3.91
N VAL A 44 -37.40 -8.51 4.58
CA VAL A 44 -37.40 -7.37 5.52
C VAL A 44 -36.25 -6.39 5.18
N PRO A 45 -36.53 -5.29 4.45
CA PRO A 45 -35.56 -4.24 4.18
C PRO A 45 -35.33 -3.42 5.45
N GLY A 46 -34.44 -3.92 6.32
CA GLY A 46 -34.07 -3.28 7.58
C GLY A 46 -33.14 -4.11 8.44
N PHE A 47 -33.20 -5.45 8.33
CA PHE A 47 -32.36 -6.35 9.12
C PHE A 47 -30.94 -6.51 8.58
N PHE A 48 -30.70 -6.13 7.31
CA PHE A 48 -29.38 -6.19 6.68
C PHE A 48 -28.34 -5.31 7.38
N LEU A 49 -28.71 -4.15 7.94
CA LEU A 49 -27.73 -3.28 8.60
C LEU A 49 -27.19 -3.86 9.92
N LEU A 50 -28.02 -4.59 10.68
CA LEU A 50 -27.60 -5.19 11.94
C LEU A 50 -26.82 -6.50 11.70
N ALA A 51 -27.25 -7.33 10.74
CA ALA A 51 -26.51 -8.52 10.34
C ALA A 51 -25.17 -8.18 9.68
N PHE A 52 -25.08 -7.11 8.87
CA PHE A 52 -23.80 -6.66 8.29
C PHE A 52 -22.84 -6.11 9.36
N PHE A 53 -23.34 -5.48 10.43
CA PHE A 53 -22.50 -5.07 11.56
C PHE A 53 -22.01 -6.25 12.43
N ILE A 54 -22.80 -7.33 12.52
CA ILE A 54 -22.41 -8.55 13.25
C ILE A 54 -21.46 -9.41 12.40
N PHE A 55 -21.70 -9.57 11.09
CA PHE A 55 -20.87 -10.38 10.19
C PHE A 55 -19.54 -9.71 9.80
N LYS A 56 -19.44 -8.38 9.83
CA LYS A 56 -18.15 -7.67 9.63
C LYS A 56 -17.17 -7.85 10.80
N ARG A 57 -17.57 -8.57 11.86
CA ARG A 57 -16.72 -8.85 13.03
C ARG A 57 -16.34 -10.31 13.23
N SER A 58 -16.81 -11.22 12.38
CA SER A 58 -16.41 -12.63 12.41
C SER A 58 -15.67 -12.98 11.12
N GLY A 59 -14.49 -12.39 10.93
CA GLY A 59 -13.45 -13.11 10.21
C GLY A 59 -13.16 -14.43 10.95
N PRO A 60 -12.55 -15.43 10.27
CA PRO A 60 -12.09 -16.63 10.97
C PRO A 60 -11.31 -16.21 12.22
N PRO A 61 -11.38 -16.96 13.34
CA PRO A 61 -10.73 -16.58 14.59
C PRO A 61 -9.32 -16.16 14.26
N VAL A 62 -8.97 -14.90 14.58
CA VAL A 62 -7.70 -14.28 14.24
C VAL A 62 -6.61 -15.01 15.00
N GLY A 63 -6.19 -16.14 14.44
CA GLY A 63 -5.01 -16.86 14.83
C GLY A 63 -3.88 -15.86 14.80
N PHE A 64 -3.13 -15.81 15.90
CA PHE A 64 -1.93 -15.01 16.04
C PHE A 64 -1.07 -15.14 14.77
N ARG A 65 -0.96 -14.07 13.97
CA ARG A 65 -0.17 -14.02 12.72
C ARG A 65 1.33 -13.98 13.01
N SER A 66 1.78 -14.99 13.75
CA SER A 66 3.15 -15.19 14.19
C SER A 66 4.16 -15.46 13.10
N LYS A 67 3.68 -15.63 11.87
CA LYS A 67 4.50 -15.75 10.67
C LYS A 67 4.85 -14.41 10.03
N ILE A 68 4.15 -13.33 10.41
CA ILE A 68 4.29 -12.02 9.79
C ILE A 68 5.06 -11.08 10.72
N ILE A 69 6.16 -10.53 10.21
CA ILE A 69 6.98 -9.56 10.90
C ILE A 69 6.95 -8.24 10.14
N LEU A 70 6.86 -7.15 10.90
CA LEU A 70 6.86 -5.78 10.41
C LEU A 70 8.18 -5.11 10.79
N PHE A 71 8.91 -4.65 9.77
CA PHE A 71 10.09 -3.82 9.91
C PHE A 71 9.71 -2.37 9.65
N LYS A 72 9.52 -1.60 10.72
CA LYS A 72 9.20 -0.18 10.65
C LYS A 72 10.49 0.63 10.61
N PHE A 73 10.70 1.35 9.53
CA PHE A 73 11.89 2.19 9.32
C PHE A 73 11.56 3.68 9.24
N THR A 74 10.38 4.09 9.74
CA THR A 74 9.89 5.48 9.75
C THR A 74 10.83 6.53 10.32
N LYS A 75 11.75 6.11 11.19
CA LYS A 75 12.74 6.99 11.83
C LYS A 75 14.14 6.87 11.24
N SER A 76 14.36 5.93 10.34
CA SER A 76 15.67 5.75 9.68
C SER A 76 15.77 6.71 8.51
N LYS A 77 16.94 7.35 8.36
CA LYS A 77 17.29 8.12 7.16
C LYS A 77 17.95 7.25 6.08
N ASP A 78 18.51 6.12 6.51
CA ASP A 78 19.31 5.24 5.67
C ASP A 78 18.46 4.16 5.00
N VAL A 79 17.31 3.81 5.60
CA VAL A 79 16.39 2.79 5.09
C VAL A 79 15.14 3.48 4.55
N ASN A 80 14.83 3.26 3.28
CA ASN A 80 13.65 3.78 2.58
C ASN A 80 12.97 2.67 1.78
N ALA A 81 11.80 2.94 1.18
CA ALA A 81 11.03 1.93 0.47
C ALA A 81 11.80 1.27 -0.70
N GLU A 82 12.67 2.03 -1.38
CA GLU A 82 13.45 1.56 -2.53
C GLU A 82 14.54 0.57 -2.13
N ASN A 83 15.15 0.75 -0.95
CA ASN A 83 16.27 -0.07 -0.50
C ASN A 83 15.93 -1.04 0.64
N ALA A 84 14.71 -0.94 1.22
CA ALA A 84 14.31 -1.69 2.41
C ALA A 84 14.46 -3.21 2.21
N GLN A 85 14.03 -3.75 1.07
CA GLN A 85 14.11 -5.19 0.80
C GLN A 85 15.56 -5.69 0.77
N ILE A 86 16.43 -5.00 0.03
CA ILE A 86 17.85 -5.37 -0.10
C ILE A 86 18.56 -5.28 1.26
N LYS A 87 18.33 -4.19 1.99
CA LYS A 87 18.91 -3.99 3.32
C LYS A 87 18.40 -5.02 4.32
N PHE A 88 17.11 -5.34 4.24
CA PHE A 88 16.50 -6.30 5.15
C PHE A 88 16.94 -7.73 4.87
N ALA A 89 17.12 -8.13 3.61
CA ALA A 89 17.65 -9.45 3.27
C ALA A 89 19.02 -9.72 3.94
N LYS A 90 19.87 -8.69 4.01
CA LYS A 90 21.14 -8.76 4.75
C LYS A 90 20.91 -8.98 6.25
N VAL A 91 19.96 -8.25 6.84
CA VAL A 91 19.61 -8.37 8.26
C VAL A 91 19.05 -9.76 8.60
N VAL A 92 18.18 -10.33 7.76
CA VAL A 92 17.64 -11.70 7.95
C VAL A 92 18.80 -12.70 8.06
N THR A 93 19.72 -12.61 7.10
CA THR A 93 20.89 -13.49 7.04
C THR A 93 21.78 -13.29 8.28
N GLN A 94 22.02 -12.05 8.69
CA GLN A 94 22.76 -11.72 9.92
C GLN A 94 22.06 -12.20 11.20
N CYS A 95 20.74 -12.31 11.19
CA CYS A 95 19.93 -12.82 12.31
C CYS A 95 19.78 -14.36 12.26
N GLY A 96 20.50 -15.03 11.35
CA GLY A 96 20.50 -16.49 11.22
C GLY A 96 19.24 -17.07 10.57
N GLY A 97 18.43 -16.26 9.89
CA GLY A 97 17.32 -16.72 9.06
C GLY A 97 17.77 -17.03 7.63
N SER A 98 17.00 -17.84 6.91
CA SER A 98 17.19 -18.05 5.47
C SER A 98 16.25 -17.18 4.65
N LEU A 99 16.72 -16.69 3.50
CA LEU A 99 15.84 -16.04 2.53
C LEU A 99 14.83 -17.03 1.92
N GLY A 100 15.15 -18.33 1.92
CA GLY A 100 14.23 -19.38 1.48
C GLY A 100 13.03 -19.58 2.42
N ASP A 101 13.15 -19.16 3.69
CA ASP A 101 12.07 -19.24 4.68
C ASP A 101 11.03 -18.12 4.50
N ILE A 102 11.30 -17.17 3.62
CA ILE A 102 10.40 -16.07 3.28
C ILE A 102 9.40 -16.57 2.22
N GLU A 103 8.12 -16.37 2.51
CA GLU A 103 7.00 -16.66 1.60
C GLU A 103 6.66 -15.43 0.77
N ASP A 104 6.60 -14.26 1.40
CA ASP A 104 6.20 -13.02 0.74
C ASP A 104 6.82 -11.78 1.43
N VAL A 105 7.00 -10.71 0.65
CA VAL A 105 7.59 -9.44 1.09
C VAL A 105 6.85 -8.27 0.45
N GLU A 106 6.18 -7.47 1.29
CA GLU A 106 5.50 -6.26 0.87
C GLU A 106 6.17 -5.02 1.48
N THR A 107 6.44 -4.02 0.66
CA THR A 107 7.08 -2.77 1.13
C THR A 107 6.12 -1.59 0.97
N THR A 108 5.90 -0.87 2.06
CA THR A 108 5.29 0.46 2.08
C THR A 108 6.36 1.53 2.25
N SER A 109 5.95 2.81 2.26
CA SER A 109 6.84 3.95 2.51
C SER A 109 7.70 3.85 3.77
N GLU A 110 7.21 3.10 4.75
CA GLU A 110 7.60 3.22 6.15
C GLU A 110 7.76 1.86 6.86
N ILE A 111 7.18 0.82 6.25
CA ILE A 111 7.07 -0.52 6.82
C ILE A 111 7.36 -1.54 5.73
N LEU A 112 8.25 -2.47 6.02
CA LEU A 112 8.46 -3.69 5.25
C LEU A 112 7.76 -4.84 6.00
N THR A 113 6.75 -5.42 5.39
CA THR A 113 6.02 -6.58 5.87
C THR A 113 6.67 -7.83 5.27
N VAL A 114 7.03 -8.78 6.13
CA VAL A 114 7.68 -10.02 5.72
C VAL A 114 6.88 -11.19 6.27
N THR A 115 6.39 -12.02 5.37
CA THR A 115 5.66 -13.23 5.69
C THR A 115 6.60 -14.41 5.55
N PHE A 116 6.81 -15.14 6.64
CA PHE A 116 7.62 -16.35 6.67
C PHE A 116 6.74 -17.60 6.47
N ARG A 117 7.31 -18.65 5.89
CA ARG A 117 6.63 -19.94 5.68
C ARG A 117 6.18 -20.56 7.00
N ASP A 118 6.97 -20.38 8.05
CA ASP A 118 6.73 -20.92 9.38
C ASP A 118 6.98 -19.90 10.50
N LYS A 119 6.42 -20.20 11.67
CA LYS A 119 6.47 -19.35 12.86
C LYS A 119 7.86 -19.34 13.50
N GLU A 120 8.61 -20.43 13.39
CA GLU A 120 9.88 -20.62 14.07
C GLU A 120 10.96 -19.74 13.41
N SER A 121 10.98 -19.71 12.07
CA SER A 121 11.80 -18.83 11.25
C SER A 121 11.53 -17.36 11.55
N ALA A 122 10.26 -16.96 11.55
CA ALA A 122 9.86 -15.61 11.97
C ALA A 122 10.38 -15.31 13.40
N SER A 123 10.08 -16.18 14.36
CA SER A 123 10.47 -15.97 15.74
C SER A 123 11.98 -15.91 15.95
N LYS A 124 12.75 -16.71 15.21
CA LYS A 124 14.20 -16.71 15.25
C LYS A 124 14.75 -15.36 14.80
N VAL A 125 14.30 -14.87 13.65
CA VAL A 125 14.74 -13.58 13.10
C VAL A 125 14.36 -12.43 14.02
N LEU A 126 13.12 -12.40 14.53
CA LEU A 126 12.65 -11.35 15.43
C LEU A 126 13.46 -11.29 16.73
N LYS A 127 13.66 -12.45 17.39
CA LYS A 127 14.43 -12.53 18.64
C LYS A 127 15.89 -12.12 18.44
N ALA A 128 16.52 -12.67 17.41
CA ALA A 128 17.92 -12.34 17.09
C ALA A 128 18.09 -10.85 16.75
N PHE A 129 17.16 -10.25 16.00
CA PHE A 129 17.19 -8.82 15.72
C PHE A 129 17.05 -7.99 17.01
N GLN A 130 16.10 -8.33 17.88
CA GLN A 130 15.91 -7.63 19.16
C GLN A 130 17.15 -7.74 20.04
N GLU A 131 17.74 -8.93 20.15
CA GLU A 131 18.95 -9.16 20.94
C GLU A 131 20.13 -8.35 20.41
N LYS A 132 20.41 -8.42 19.10
CA LYS A 132 21.47 -7.63 18.46
C LYS A 132 21.25 -6.13 18.63
N LYS A 133 20.00 -5.68 18.55
CA LYS A 133 19.64 -4.28 18.80
C LYS A 133 19.96 -3.86 20.22
N ILE A 134 19.65 -4.70 21.19
CA ILE A 134 19.89 -4.43 22.62
C ILE A 134 21.38 -4.37 22.94
N ARG A 135 22.18 -5.21 22.28
CA ARG A 135 23.65 -5.26 22.42
C ARG A 135 24.37 -4.22 21.55
N ASP A 136 23.65 -3.37 20.83
CA ASP A 136 24.19 -2.40 19.87
C ASP A 136 25.07 -3.04 18.76
N GLU A 137 24.81 -4.32 18.43
CA GLU A 137 25.53 -5.10 17.40
C GLU A 137 24.96 -4.92 15.99
N LEU A 138 23.81 -4.25 15.86
CA LEU A 138 23.24 -3.91 14.55
C LEU A 138 23.99 -2.73 13.91
N SER A 139 24.12 -2.76 12.59
CA SER A 139 24.63 -1.63 11.80
C SER A 139 23.84 -0.35 12.10
N ALA A 140 24.53 0.80 12.04
CA ALA A 140 23.96 2.10 12.41
C ALA A 140 22.63 2.41 11.68
N GLU A 141 22.50 2.00 10.43
CA GLU A 141 21.30 2.16 9.59
C GLU A 141 20.03 1.50 10.16
N PHE A 142 20.18 0.45 10.99
CA PHE A 142 19.06 -0.28 11.60
C PHE A 142 18.77 0.13 13.04
N LYS A 143 19.58 0.99 13.67
CA LYS A 143 19.39 1.41 15.07
C LYS A 143 18.01 2.03 15.31
N LEU A 144 17.55 2.83 14.35
CA LEU A 144 16.24 3.49 14.40
C LEU A 144 15.09 2.65 13.84
N CYS A 145 15.39 1.50 13.24
CA CYS A 145 14.38 0.57 12.75
C CYS A 145 13.75 -0.22 13.92
N ARG A 146 12.48 -0.58 13.79
CA ARG A 146 11.76 -1.40 14.77
C ARG A 146 11.23 -2.65 14.11
N VAL A 147 11.49 -3.80 14.73
CA VAL A 147 10.90 -5.09 14.37
C VAL A 147 9.76 -5.42 15.33
N CYS A 148 8.65 -5.94 14.82
CA CYS A 148 7.60 -6.52 15.65
C CYS A 148 6.70 -7.48 14.87
N TYR A 149 5.95 -8.33 15.57
CA TYR A 149 4.89 -9.11 14.91
C TYR A 149 3.72 -8.23 14.46
N ASP A 150 3.03 -8.70 13.43
CA ASP A 150 1.67 -8.25 13.12
C ASP A 150 0.68 -8.84 14.15
N LEU A 151 0.31 -8.01 15.12
CA LEU A 151 -0.51 -8.41 16.27
C LEU A 151 -1.98 -8.05 16.05
N PRO A 152 -2.95 -8.82 16.56
CA PRO A 152 -4.36 -8.40 16.62
C PRO A 152 -4.53 -7.17 17.53
N GLU A 153 -5.61 -6.41 17.31
CA GLU A 153 -5.85 -5.10 17.92
C GLU A 153 -5.70 -5.09 19.47
N HIS A 154 -6.21 -6.12 20.15
CA HIS A 154 -6.12 -6.21 21.61
C HIS A 154 -4.67 -6.36 22.12
N LEU A 155 -3.83 -7.12 21.39
CA LEU A 155 -2.39 -7.25 21.71
C LEU A 155 -1.61 -6.01 21.29
N GLN A 156 -2.01 -5.31 20.23
CA GLN A 156 -1.44 -4.00 19.89
C GLN A 156 -1.68 -2.98 21.00
N LYS A 157 -2.89 -2.95 21.58
CA LYS A 157 -3.24 -2.12 22.74
C LYS A 157 -2.38 -2.47 23.95
N LYS A 158 -2.24 -3.77 24.26
CA LYS A 158 -1.35 -4.26 25.33
C LYS A 158 0.09 -3.78 25.11
N ARG A 159 0.64 -3.99 23.90
CA ARG A 159 1.97 -3.52 23.52
C ARG A 159 2.14 -2.02 23.73
N LYS A 160 1.20 -1.20 23.26
CA LYS A 160 1.24 0.27 23.43
C LYS A 160 1.22 0.66 24.91
N ALA A 161 0.44 -0.03 25.75
CA ALA A 161 0.42 0.20 27.19
C ALA A 161 1.79 -0.06 27.84
N LEU A 162 2.50 -1.12 27.45
CA LEU A 162 3.84 -1.42 27.96
C LEU A 162 4.87 -0.35 27.56
N PHE A 163 4.84 0.13 26.32
CA PHE A 163 5.71 1.25 25.91
C PHE A 163 5.41 2.53 26.71
N ASN A 164 4.14 2.83 26.94
CA ASN A 164 3.74 3.96 27.77
C ASN A 164 4.20 3.80 29.23
N GLN A 165 4.19 2.57 29.76
CA GLN A 165 4.72 2.28 31.09
C GLN A 165 6.22 2.58 31.17
N ILE A 166 7.02 2.08 30.22
CA ILE A 166 8.46 2.38 30.15
C ILE A 166 8.70 3.89 30.06
N TYR A 167 7.94 4.61 29.22
CA TYR A 167 8.09 6.05 29.05
C TYR A 167 7.74 6.85 30.32
N LYS A 168 6.71 6.42 31.07
CA LYS A 168 6.31 7.07 32.33
C LYS A 168 7.35 6.90 33.43
N GLU A 169 8.11 5.81 33.43
CA GLU A 169 9.17 5.55 34.40
C GLU A 169 10.42 6.45 34.23
N LYS A 170 10.41 7.37 33.25
CA LYS A 170 11.29 8.56 33.08
C LYS A 170 12.82 8.40 33.21
N ALA A 171 13.38 7.19 33.34
CA ALA A 171 14.82 7.06 33.64
C ALA A 171 15.56 5.85 33.04
N ASN A 172 14.90 4.97 32.29
CA ASN A 172 15.46 3.62 32.10
C ASN A 172 15.63 3.21 30.63
N ASP A 173 16.68 3.72 29.99
CA ASP A 173 17.18 3.27 28.67
C ASP A 173 17.57 1.78 28.64
N TYR A 174 17.54 1.12 29.80
CA TYR A 174 17.77 -0.30 29.99
C TYR A 174 16.50 -1.17 30.00
N LYS A 175 15.30 -0.60 29.93
CA LYS A 175 14.06 -1.40 29.79
C LYS A 175 13.59 -1.43 28.35
N TYR A 176 13.09 -2.57 27.90
CA TYR A 176 12.51 -2.74 26.56
C TYR A 176 11.31 -3.67 26.61
N VAL A 177 10.45 -3.60 25.57
CA VAL A 177 9.36 -4.56 25.38
C VAL A 177 9.88 -5.71 24.52
N ASP A 178 9.86 -6.93 25.05
CA ASP A 178 10.11 -8.13 24.25
C ASP A 178 8.88 -8.39 23.37
N GLU A 179 9.09 -8.42 22.05
CA GLU A 179 7.97 -8.54 21.10
C GLU A 179 7.51 -10.00 20.96
N SER A 180 8.24 -10.97 21.54
CA SER A 180 7.89 -12.39 21.54
C SER A 180 6.84 -12.75 22.58
N ASP A 181 6.95 -12.21 23.79
CA ASP A 181 6.07 -12.52 24.92
C ASP A 181 5.26 -11.30 25.41
N LEU A 182 5.51 -10.11 24.85
CA LEU A 182 4.89 -8.85 25.25
C LEU A 182 5.04 -8.58 26.75
N THR A 183 6.28 -8.69 27.23
CA THR A 183 6.69 -8.34 28.58
C THR A 183 7.77 -7.26 28.57
N ILE A 184 7.93 -6.56 29.70
CA ILE A 184 9.04 -5.61 29.88
C ILE A 184 10.23 -6.38 30.42
N LYS A 185 11.36 -6.32 29.70
CA LYS A 185 12.63 -6.92 30.10
C LYS A 185 13.70 -5.85 30.27
N THR A 186 14.77 -6.22 30.97
CA THR A 186 15.94 -5.38 31.21
C THR A 186 17.08 -5.82 30.30
N LYS A 187 17.80 -4.86 29.71
CA LYS A 187 18.96 -5.14 28.87
C LYS A 187 20.01 -5.93 29.67
N PRO A 188 20.66 -6.94 29.06
CA PRO A 188 21.73 -7.68 29.72
C PRO A 188 22.87 -6.73 30.15
N GLY A 189 23.45 -6.96 31.32
CA GLY A 189 24.55 -6.16 31.86
C GLY A 189 24.14 -4.88 32.60
N MET A 190 22.86 -4.50 32.58
CA MET A 190 22.34 -3.33 33.29
C MET A 190 21.54 -3.78 34.53
N SER A 191 22.24 -4.10 35.62
CA SER A 191 21.58 -4.45 36.88
C SER A 191 20.91 -3.21 37.51
N THR A 192 19.79 -3.42 38.20
CA THR A 192 18.99 -2.41 38.91
C THR A 192 19.69 -1.74 40.10
N SER A 193 21.02 -1.86 40.24
CA SER A 193 21.77 -1.38 41.40
C SER A 193 22.13 0.11 41.36
N HIS A 194 21.95 0.81 40.25
CA HIS A 194 22.15 2.27 40.21
C HIS A 194 20.87 3.02 40.61
N LYS A 195 20.45 2.82 41.86
CA LYS A 195 19.64 3.82 42.56
C LYS A 195 20.54 5.01 42.89
N THR A 196 20.11 6.18 42.44
CA THR A 196 20.53 7.52 42.89
C THR A 196 22.01 7.85 42.79
N SER A 197 22.40 8.48 41.69
CA SER A 197 23.46 9.49 41.73
C SER A 197 23.12 10.62 40.77
N SER A 198 22.62 11.70 41.37
CA SER A 198 22.54 13.02 40.76
C SER A 198 23.95 13.48 40.36
N ARG A 199 24.19 13.68 39.07
CA ARG A 199 25.30 14.54 38.60
C ARG A 199 24.94 15.09 37.22
N ARG A 200 24.35 16.29 37.20
CA ARG A 200 25.04 17.57 36.93
C ARG A 200 25.73 17.60 35.57
N SER A 201 25.10 18.38 34.69
CA SER A 201 25.71 19.15 33.60
C SER A 201 27.17 19.50 33.87
N LEU A 202 28.02 19.42 32.83
CA LEU A 202 29.02 20.43 32.44
C LEU A 202 30.08 19.78 31.53
N TYR A 203 30.04 20.10 30.23
CA TYR A 203 31.04 20.94 29.56
C TYR A 203 31.01 20.75 28.03
N HIS A 204 30.64 21.83 27.36
CA HIS A 204 31.26 22.30 26.13
C HIS A 204 32.78 22.13 26.19
N LYS A 205 33.39 21.67 25.09
CA LYS A 205 34.63 22.29 24.61
C LYS A 205 34.76 22.15 23.10
N GLU A 206 34.59 23.29 22.43
CA GLU A 206 35.09 23.56 21.09
C GLU A 206 36.59 23.27 21.02
N THR A 207 37.04 22.78 19.87
CA THR A 207 38.44 22.88 19.45
C THR A 207 38.43 23.39 18.02
N GLN A 208 38.66 24.70 17.87
CA GLN A 208 39.10 25.31 16.63
C GLN A 208 40.58 24.99 16.42
N VAL A 209 40.96 24.63 15.20
CA VAL A 209 42.35 24.62 14.70
C VAL A 209 42.34 25.24 13.30
N PRO A 210 43.36 26.05 12.94
CA PRO A 210 43.20 27.16 12.02
C PRO A 210 43.48 26.85 10.55
N GLN A 211 42.87 27.74 9.77
CA GLN A 211 43.02 28.05 8.36
C GLN A 211 44.48 28.19 7.91
N GLY A 212 44.83 27.47 6.83
CA GLY A 212 46.11 27.59 6.14
C GLY A 212 45.90 27.47 4.64
N GLU A 213 46.13 28.59 3.95
CA GLU A 213 46.04 28.79 2.50
C GLU A 213 46.93 27.83 1.70
N ARG A 214 46.43 27.36 0.54
CA ARG A 214 47.32 27.21 -0.63
C ARG A 214 46.59 27.28 -1.96
N GLU A 215 47.06 28.24 -2.75
CA GLU A 215 46.71 28.62 -4.10
C GLU A 215 47.01 27.57 -5.20
N LYS A 216 46.23 27.71 -6.29
CA LYS A 216 46.59 27.55 -7.72
C LYS A 216 47.00 26.17 -8.24
N ARG A 217 46.24 25.66 -9.22
CA ARG A 217 46.67 25.58 -10.65
C ARG A 217 45.58 25.04 -11.59
N ARG A 218 45.27 25.89 -12.58
CA ARG A 218 44.85 25.67 -13.99
C ARG A 218 44.79 24.22 -14.50
N ARG A 219 43.75 23.88 -15.28
CA ARG A 219 43.75 23.95 -16.76
C ARG A 219 42.41 23.48 -17.35
N SER A 220 41.89 24.31 -18.26
CA SER A 220 40.78 24.04 -19.16
C SER A 220 41.20 23.04 -20.25
N ALA A 221 40.30 22.12 -20.61
CA ALA A 221 40.39 21.37 -21.86
C ALA A 221 39.10 21.59 -22.66
N LYS A 222 39.31 22.12 -23.86
CA LYS A 222 38.34 22.51 -24.88
C LYS A 222 37.96 21.24 -25.65
N ILE A 223 36.70 20.80 -25.58
CA ILE A 223 36.18 19.72 -26.43
C ILE A 223 35.36 20.35 -27.56
N LYS A 224 35.61 19.81 -28.74
CA LYS A 224 35.21 20.20 -30.08
C LYS A 224 33.70 19.93 -30.30
N GLU A 225 33.00 20.89 -30.88
CA GLU A 225 31.64 20.75 -31.40
C GLU A 225 31.63 19.96 -32.72
N GLU A 226 30.62 19.11 -32.89
CA GLU A 226 30.16 18.51 -34.15
C GLU A 226 28.62 18.29 -34.07
N PRO A 227 27.91 18.02 -35.18
CA PRO A 227 26.89 18.92 -35.72
C PRO A 227 25.47 18.68 -35.21
N ASP A 228 24.70 19.77 -35.29
CA ASP A 228 23.33 19.98 -34.80
C ASP A 228 22.30 19.12 -35.57
N MET A 229 21.93 17.99 -34.98
CA MET A 229 20.71 17.26 -35.33
C MET A 229 19.58 17.84 -34.50
N SER A 230 18.59 18.42 -35.19
CA SER A 230 17.37 19.02 -34.62
C SER A 230 16.68 18.10 -33.61
N THR A 231 17.09 18.21 -32.36
CA THR A 231 16.41 17.63 -31.20
C THR A 231 15.31 18.58 -30.79
N ARG A 232 14.06 18.19 -31.05
CA ARG A 232 12.90 18.73 -30.34
C ARG A 232 13.23 18.64 -28.85
N GLY A 233 13.37 19.79 -28.19
CA GLY A 233 13.95 19.88 -26.86
C GLY A 233 13.31 18.90 -25.89
N VAL A 234 14.12 17.98 -25.37
CA VAL A 234 13.79 17.28 -24.12
C VAL A 234 13.45 18.37 -23.10
N PRO A 235 12.29 18.32 -22.43
CA PRO A 235 12.01 19.24 -21.34
C PRO A 235 13.19 19.12 -20.37
N LYS A 236 13.95 20.22 -20.20
CA LYS A 236 14.92 20.30 -19.12
C LYS A 236 14.18 19.95 -17.84
N GLU A 237 14.81 19.14 -16.98
CA GLU A 237 14.38 18.91 -15.59
C GLU A 237 14.46 20.22 -14.80
N ASP A 238 13.71 21.22 -15.23
CA ASP A 238 13.37 22.35 -14.41
C ASP A 238 12.37 21.79 -13.40
N SER A 239 12.65 22.04 -12.12
CA SER A 239 11.90 21.61 -10.95
C SER A 239 10.48 22.19 -10.90
N GLN A 240 9.68 21.99 -11.94
CA GLN A 240 8.25 22.18 -11.91
C GLN A 240 7.68 21.09 -11.02
N THR A 241 7.17 21.50 -9.87
CA THR A 241 6.30 20.70 -9.01
C THR A 241 5.11 20.24 -9.84
N TYR A 242 5.13 18.98 -10.27
CA TYR A 242 4.01 18.32 -10.94
C TYR A 242 2.89 18.11 -9.91
N ASP A 243 2.11 19.16 -9.65
CA ASP A 243 1.02 19.14 -8.67
C ASP A 243 -0.20 18.30 -9.12
N LYS A 244 -0.13 17.64 -10.29
CA LYS A 244 -1.23 16.83 -10.81
C LYS A 244 -0.73 15.51 -11.37
N HIS A 245 -1.26 14.40 -10.85
CA HIS A 245 -1.07 13.09 -11.46
C HIS A 245 -1.74 13.05 -12.84
N PRO A 246 -1.12 12.38 -13.82
CA PRO A 246 -1.69 12.27 -15.13
C PRO A 246 -2.94 11.38 -15.10
N ASP A 247 -3.92 11.74 -15.94
CA ASP A 247 -5.13 10.95 -16.11
C ASP A 247 -4.81 9.75 -17.02
N PHE A 248 -5.44 8.61 -16.74
CA PHE A 248 -5.40 7.42 -17.59
C PHE A 248 -6.77 6.76 -17.61
N ILE A 249 -6.96 5.76 -18.46
CA ILE A 249 -8.28 5.19 -18.72
C ILE A 249 -8.33 3.74 -18.28
N ILE A 250 -9.43 3.33 -17.66
CA ILE A 250 -9.72 1.93 -17.36
C ILE A 250 -10.90 1.54 -18.25
N CYS A 251 -10.63 0.71 -19.25
CA CYS A 251 -11.67 0.20 -20.15
C CYS A 251 -11.93 -1.28 -19.86
N TYR A 252 -13.12 -1.76 -20.16
CA TYR A 252 -13.47 -3.17 -20.01
C TYR A 252 -13.94 -3.74 -21.34
N ASP A 253 -13.65 -5.02 -21.58
CA ASP A 253 -14.08 -5.69 -22.80
C ASP A 253 -15.61 -5.67 -22.94
N THR A 254 -16.09 -5.54 -24.17
CA THR A 254 -17.50 -5.69 -24.54
C THR A 254 -18.17 -6.91 -23.92
N LYS A 255 -17.46 -8.04 -23.77
CA LYS A 255 -17.96 -9.27 -23.16
C LYS A 255 -18.34 -9.14 -21.68
N ILE A 256 -17.66 -8.26 -20.95
CA ILE A 256 -17.89 -8.00 -19.53
C ILE A 256 -18.57 -6.65 -19.29
N SER A 257 -18.86 -5.90 -20.35
CA SER A 257 -19.51 -4.59 -20.27
C SER A 257 -20.86 -4.67 -19.56
N SER A 258 -21.67 -5.70 -19.81
CA SER A 258 -22.96 -5.89 -19.15
C SER A 258 -22.85 -6.08 -17.64
N LYS A 259 -21.78 -6.73 -17.18
CA LYS A 259 -21.50 -6.92 -15.75
C LYS A 259 -21.22 -5.59 -15.06
N TYR A 260 -20.40 -4.74 -15.69
CA TYR A 260 -19.90 -3.51 -15.08
C TYR A 260 -20.74 -2.26 -15.40
N ALA A 261 -21.57 -2.31 -16.44
CA ALA A 261 -22.39 -1.17 -16.88
C ALA A 261 -23.32 -0.65 -15.77
N CYS A 262 -23.89 -1.56 -14.96
CA CYS A 262 -24.79 -1.18 -13.87
C CYS A 262 -24.08 -0.90 -12.55
N MET A 263 -22.76 -1.11 -12.45
CA MET A 263 -22.03 -0.87 -11.21
C MET A 263 -21.72 0.62 -11.03
N SER A 264 -21.75 1.05 -9.76
CA SER A 264 -21.13 2.34 -9.40
C SER A 264 -19.62 2.25 -9.52
N PHE A 265 -18.96 3.39 -9.73
CA PHE A 265 -17.50 3.45 -9.79
C PHE A 265 -16.83 2.83 -8.56
N THR A 266 -17.35 3.10 -7.35
CA THR A 266 -16.84 2.53 -6.10
C THR A 266 -16.98 1.01 -6.00
N GLN A 267 -18.10 0.45 -6.49
CA GLN A 267 -18.27 -1.00 -6.54
C GLN A 267 -17.30 -1.62 -7.54
N PHE A 268 -17.21 -1.03 -8.74
CA PHE A 268 -16.30 -1.46 -9.78
C PHE A 268 -14.84 -1.47 -9.30
N THR A 269 -14.33 -0.36 -8.77
CA THR A 269 -12.93 -0.29 -8.34
C THR A 269 -12.63 -1.24 -7.19
N LYS A 270 -13.57 -1.42 -6.25
CA LYS A 270 -13.41 -2.37 -5.15
C LYS A 270 -13.39 -3.82 -5.64
N GLU A 271 -14.21 -4.16 -6.63
CA GLU A 271 -14.25 -5.51 -7.19
C GLU A 271 -13.00 -5.82 -8.01
N VAL A 272 -12.56 -4.86 -8.84
CA VAL A 272 -11.46 -5.07 -9.81
C VAL A 272 -10.08 -4.84 -9.19
N PHE A 273 -9.95 -3.85 -8.30
CA PHE A 273 -8.65 -3.43 -7.76
C PHE A 273 -8.51 -3.64 -6.24
N GLY A 274 -9.55 -4.17 -5.58
CA GLY A 274 -9.50 -4.56 -4.18
C GLY A 274 -9.01 -3.44 -3.26
N PHE A 275 -7.84 -3.65 -2.66
CA PHE A 275 -7.22 -2.70 -1.73
C PHE A 275 -6.84 -1.35 -2.41
N TYR A 276 -6.49 -1.36 -3.70
CA TYR A 276 -6.10 -0.15 -4.42
C TYR A 276 -7.28 0.75 -4.81
N ALA A 277 -8.52 0.30 -4.61
CA ALA A 277 -9.71 1.06 -4.98
C ALA A 277 -9.76 2.46 -4.35
N THR A 278 -9.19 2.64 -3.15
CA THR A 278 -9.17 3.94 -2.47
C THR A 278 -8.19 4.95 -3.05
N ASP A 279 -7.27 4.49 -3.91
CA ASP A 279 -6.20 5.31 -4.51
C ASP A 279 -6.57 5.87 -5.89
N ILE A 280 -7.68 5.40 -6.46
CA ILE A 280 -8.16 5.77 -7.78
C ILE A 280 -9.27 6.81 -7.64
N GLU A 281 -9.15 7.92 -8.36
CA GLU A 281 -10.18 8.97 -8.45
C GLU A 281 -10.84 8.96 -9.82
N LEU A 282 -12.17 8.96 -9.85
CA LEU A 282 -12.93 9.16 -11.07
C LEU A 282 -12.80 10.60 -11.54
N LYS A 283 -12.45 10.80 -12.81
CA LYS A 283 -12.53 12.09 -13.51
C LYS A 283 -13.74 12.16 -14.41
N GLU A 284 -13.97 11.11 -15.19
CA GLU A 284 -15.06 11.06 -16.16
C GLU A 284 -15.53 9.62 -16.38
N ARG A 285 -16.83 9.41 -16.57
CA ARG A 285 -17.40 8.12 -16.94
C ARG A 285 -17.51 8.05 -18.46
N LEU A 286 -16.97 6.99 -19.06
CA LEU A 286 -17.00 6.73 -20.49
C LEU A 286 -18.05 5.66 -20.81
N ALA A 287 -18.38 5.47 -22.09
CA ALA A 287 -19.33 4.45 -22.53
C ALA A 287 -18.84 3.02 -22.23
N ASP A 288 -17.52 2.82 -22.29
CA ASP A 288 -16.82 1.54 -22.20
C ASP A 288 -15.77 1.52 -21.08
N GLY A 289 -15.86 2.44 -20.12
CA GLY A 289 -14.85 2.57 -19.09
C GLY A 289 -14.96 3.79 -18.18
N PHE A 290 -13.83 4.14 -17.58
CA PHE A 290 -13.66 5.27 -16.68
C PHE A 290 -12.36 5.98 -17.00
N LYS A 291 -12.40 7.31 -17.14
CA LYS A 291 -11.21 8.14 -17.06
C LYS A 291 -10.93 8.44 -15.59
N VAL A 292 -9.72 8.12 -15.16
CA VAL A 292 -9.32 8.16 -13.76
C VAL A 292 -7.97 8.85 -13.58
N SER A 293 -7.65 9.21 -12.35
CA SER A 293 -6.28 9.55 -11.95
C SER A 293 -5.94 8.83 -10.65
N LEU A 294 -4.65 8.76 -10.34
CA LEU A 294 -4.20 8.38 -9.00
C LEU A 294 -4.30 9.59 -8.06
N LYS A 295 -4.59 9.35 -6.77
CA LYS A 295 -4.56 10.40 -5.74
C LYS A 295 -3.14 10.92 -5.56
N LEU A 296 -2.99 12.22 -5.32
CA LEU A 296 -1.69 12.86 -5.04
C LEU A 296 -0.91 12.19 -3.90
N LYS A 297 -1.60 11.68 -2.89
CA LYS A 297 -1.02 10.99 -1.73
C LYS A 297 -1.01 9.45 -1.86
N SER A 298 -1.42 8.94 -3.02
CA SER A 298 -1.39 7.50 -3.31
C SER A 298 0.06 7.04 -3.45
N TRP A 299 0.36 5.87 -2.88
CA TRP A 299 1.61 5.14 -3.10
C TRP A 299 1.49 4.09 -4.21
N THR A 300 0.29 3.98 -4.78
CA THR A 300 -0.05 3.11 -5.89
C THR A 300 0.38 3.76 -7.19
N THR A 301 0.94 2.96 -8.08
CA THR A 301 1.39 3.33 -9.43
C THR A 301 0.57 2.55 -10.45
N VAL A 302 0.59 2.94 -11.72
CA VAL A 302 -0.11 2.25 -12.80
C VAL A 302 0.46 0.84 -12.98
N GLU A 303 1.77 0.63 -12.80
CA GLU A 303 2.38 -0.70 -12.82
C GLU A 303 1.85 -1.59 -11.70
N LYS A 304 1.63 -1.03 -10.48
CA LYS A 304 1.04 -1.81 -9.38
C LYS A 304 -0.39 -2.22 -9.70
N LEU A 305 -1.18 -1.34 -10.33
CA LEU A 305 -2.52 -1.67 -10.79
C LEU A 305 -2.50 -2.76 -11.88
N LEU A 306 -1.57 -2.68 -12.83
CA LEU A 306 -1.40 -3.70 -13.87
C LEU A 306 -0.98 -5.05 -13.27
N ALA A 307 0.02 -5.05 -12.38
CA ALA A 307 0.49 -6.24 -11.69
C ALA A 307 -0.61 -6.92 -10.86
N HIS A 308 -1.47 -6.12 -10.20
CA HIS A 308 -2.63 -6.62 -9.47
C HIS A 308 -3.60 -7.40 -10.38
N LEU A 309 -3.74 -6.96 -11.63
CA LEU A 309 -4.55 -7.62 -12.65
C LEU A 309 -3.81 -8.78 -13.36
N GLY A 310 -2.58 -9.09 -12.96
CA GLY A 310 -1.73 -10.08 -13.64
C GLY A 310 -1.30 -9.63 -15.04
N LYS A 311 -1.26 -8.31 -15.30
CA LYS A 311 -0.91 -7.73 -16.60
C LYS A 311 0.46 -7.09 -16.59
N SER A 312 1.16 -7.21 -17.73
CA SER A 312 2.44 -6.56 -17.99
C SER A 312 2.40 -5.56 -19.16
N SER A 313 1.25 -5.48 -19.84
CA SER A 313 1.02 -4.58 -20.98
C SER A 313 -0.12 -3.61 -20.68
N PHE A 314 -0.12 -2.50 -21.40
CA PHE A 314 -1.15 -1.46 -21.37
C PHE A 314 -1.42 -0.96 -22.79
N LEU A 315 -2.61 -0.42 -22.99
CA LEU A 315 -3.00 0.12 -24.28
C LEU A 315 -2.54 1.57 -24.41
N ILE A 316 -1.96 1.92 -25.54
CA ILE A 316 -1.88 3.30 -26.01
C ILE A 316 -2.89 3.47 -27.13
N TYR A 317 -3.79 4.43 -27.00
CA TYR A 317 -4.81 4.65 -28.01
C TYR A 317 -5.01 6.13 -28.28
N TYR A 318 -5.44 6.44 -29.50
CA TYR A 318 -5.65 7.79 -29.98
C TYR A 318 -7.06 7.93 -30.54
N TYR A 319 -7.73 9.04 -30.19
CA TYR A 319 -9.10 9.29 -30.65
C TYR A 319 -9.08 9.75 -32.10
N THR A 320 -9.59 8.90 -33.01
CA THR A 320 -9.45 9.11 -34.46
C THR A 320 -10.08 10.41 -34.99
N LYS A 321 -11.01 11.03 -34.25
CA LYS A 321 -11.60 12.32 -34.65
C LYS A 321 -10.63 13.49 -34.48
N ASP A 322 -9.80 13.45 -33.46
CA ASP A 322 -8.86 14.54 -33.12
C ASP A 322 -7.41 14.19 -33.45
N ALA A 323 -7.13 12.91 -33.70
CA ALA A 323 -5.79 12.35 -33.83
C ALA A 323 -5.59 11.62 -35.17
N SER A 324 -6.19 12.14 -36.25
CA SER A 324 -6.14 11.52 -37.59
C SER A 324 -4.71 11.31 -38.12
N LYS A 325 -3.76 12.16 -37.68
CA LYS A 325 -2.34 12.04 -38.04
C LYS A 325 -1.70 10.70 -37.64
N TYR A 326 -2.11 10.09 -36.53
CA TYR A 326 -1.51 8.82 -36.08
C TYR A 326 -2.09 7.60 -36.79
N ARG A 327 -3.25 7.73 -37.45
CA ARG A 327 -3.98 6.60 -38.06
C ARG A 327 -3.13 5.81 -39.06
N HIS A 328 -2.25 6.51 -39.77
CA HIS A 328 -1.43 5.95 -40.83
C HIS A 328 0.00 5.62 -40.38
N MET A 329 0.37 5.97 -39.14
CA MET A 329 1.73 5.75 -38.64
C MET A 329 1.98 4.26 -38.37
N GLY A 330 3.21 3.84 -38.62
CA GLY A 330 3.74 2.58 -38.09
C GLY A 330 3.94 2.67 -36.57
N PHE A 331 4.17 1.53 -35.90
CA PHE A 331 4.44 1.52 -34.46
C PHE A 331 5.67 2.37 -34.11
N ASP A 332 6.80 2.14 -34.78
CA ASP A 332 8.06 2.84 -34.48
C ASP A 332 7.96 4.35 -34.72
N GLU A 333 7.32 4.75 -35.83
CA GLU A 333 7.04 6.15 -36.15
C GLU A 333 6.15 6.80 -35.08
N PHE A 334 5.09 6.10 -34.68
CA PHE A 334 4.17 6.57 -33.65
C PHE A 334 4.87 6.74 -32.29
N VAL A 335 5.59 5.72 -31.81
CA VAL A 335 6.24 5.81 -30.50
C VAL A 335 7.38 6.84 -30.50
N GLN A 336 8.08 7.01 -31.62
CA GLN A 336 9.10 8.05 -31.76
C GLN A 336 8.48 9.45 -31.74
N GLU A 337 7.36 9.66 -32.41
CA GLU A 337 6.64 10.95 -32.42
C GLU A 337 6.05 11.29 -31.04
N VAL A 338 5.46 10.30 -30.35
CA VAL A 338 4.74 10.50 -29.09
C VAL A 338 5.67 10.52 -27.87
N PHE A 339 6.65 9.61 -27.82
CA PHE A 339 7.49 9.40 -26.62
C PHE A 339 8.95 9.81 -26.82
N GLY A 340 9.36 10.17 -28.03
CA GLY A 340 10.71 10.65 -28.32
C GLY A 340 11.78 9.66 -27.86
N THR A 341 12.63 10.09 -26.92
CA THR A 341 13.72 9.28 -26.37
C THR A 341 13.26 8.01 -25.67
N TYR A 342 12.02 7.94 -25.18
CA TYR A 342 11.48 6.76 -24.50
C TYR A 342 10.92 5.71 -25.46
N ALA A 343 10.83 6.00 -26.76
CA ALA A 343 10.35 5.08 -27.78
C ALA A 343 11.09 3.73 -27.75
N MET A 344 12.41 3.77 -27.52
CA MET A 344 13.25 2.56 -27.46
C MET A 344 12.96 1.65 -26.26
N GLU A 345 12.28 2.15 -25.23
CA GLU A 345 11.92 1.38 -24.03
C GLU A 345 10.59 0.64 -24.17
N LEU A 346 9.80 0.98 -25.20
CA LEU A 346 8.51 0.35 -25.49
C LEU A 346 8.67 -0.83 -26.45
N LYS A 347 7.83 -1.83 -26.26
CA LYS A 347 7.66 -2.97 -27.15
C LYS A 347 6.17 -3.10 -27.51
N MET A 348 5.87 -3.26 -28.79
CA MET A 348 4.53 -3.61 -29.24
C MET A 348 4.25 -5.09 -28.97
N ASP A 349 3.15 -5.36 -28.28
CA ASP A 349 2.62 -6.71 -28.10
C ASP A 349 1.52 -7.01 -29.11
N ALA A 350 0.67 -6.02 -29.43
CA ALA A 350 -0.33 -6.14 -30.50
C ALA A 350 -0.67 -4.79 -31.15
N ARG A 351 -1.07 -4.82 -32.42
CA ARG A 351 -1.65 -3.68 -33.12
C ARG A 351 -3.17 -3.72 -33.05
N LEU A 352 -3.79 -2.59 -32.75
CA LEU A 352 -5.24 -2.41 -32.68
C LEU A 352 -5.69 -1.38 -33.72
N ASP A 353 -6.99 -1.37 -34.05
CA ASP A 353 -7.57 -0.42 -35.02
C ASP A 353 -7.33 1.05 -34.66
N ARG A 354 -7.21 1.34 -33.35
CA ARG A 354 -7.09 2.71 -32.81
C ARG A 354 -5.91 2.88 -31.85
N GLY A 355 -4.89 2.04 -31.97
CA GLY A 355 -3.78 2.08 -31.04
C GLY A 355 -2.90 0.84 -31.06
N PHE A 356 -2.18 0.66 -29.96
CA PHE A 356 -1.20 -0.39 -29.76
C PHE A 356 -1.35 -0.93 -28.34
N ASP A 357 -1.29 -2.25 -28.19
CA ASP A 357 -1.01 -2.88 -26.91
C ASP A 357 0.51 -2.93 -26.76
N VAL A 358 1.02 -2.38 -25.67
CA VAL A 358 2.46 -2.20 -25.45
C VAL A 358 2.87 -2.63 -24.06
N SER A 359 4.12 -3.04 -23.95
CA SER A 359 4.79 -3.28 -22.67
C SER A 359 6.09 -2.49 -22.59
N LEU A 360 6.54 -2.22 -21.37
CA LEU A 360 7.89 -1.77 -21.12
C LEU A 360 8.85 -2.95 -21.32
N LYS A 361 9.96 -2.73 -22.03
CA LYS A 361 11.02 -3.72 -22.12
C LYS A 361 11.61 -4.00 -20.73
N PRO A 362 12.15 -5.20 -20.47
CA PRO A 362 12.81 -5.50 -19.20
C PRO A 362 13.99 -4.56 -18.87
N THR A 363 14.58 -3.94 -19.89
CA THR A 363 15.68 -2.97 -19.78
C THR A 363 15.20 -1.52 -19.66
N ALA A 364 13.89 -1.28 -19.63
CA ALA A 364 13.33 0.05 -19.50
C ALA A 364 13.74 0.65 -18.14
N THR A 365 14.08 1.93 -18.15
CA THR A 365 14.38 2.73 -16.96
C THR A 365 13.26 3.73 -16.64
N THR A 366 12.32 3.87 -17.56
CA THR A 366 11.18 4.78 -17.52
C THR A 366 9.96 4.08 -16.92
N SER A 367 9.23 4.76 -16.03
CA SER A 367 7.94 4.28 -15.51
C SER A 367 6.77 4.70 -16.41
N ILE A 368 5.63 4.02 -16.28
CA ILE A 368 4.39 4.35 -16.97
C ILE A 368 3.89 5.74 -16.58
N GLU A 369 4.06 6.18 -15.33
CA GLU A 369 3.73 7.56 -14.93
C GLU A 369 4.55 8.57 -15.73
N LYS A 370 5.84 8.29 -15.93
CA LYS A 370 6.71 9.18 -16.70
C LYS A 370 6.27 9.22 -18.17
N LEU A 371 5.86 8.09 -18.74
CA LEU A 371 5.26 8.05 -20.08
C LEU A 371 3.95 8.83 -20.17
N LEU A 372 3.07 8.69 -19.17
CA LEU A 372 1.81 9.41 -19.07
C LEU A 372 2.00 10.94 -19.08
N MET A 373 3.07 11.45 -18.46
CA MET A 373 3.42 12.87 -18.47
C MET A 373 3.88 13.38 -19.85
N CYS A 374 4.33 12.49 -20.73
CA CYS A 374 4.78 12.84 -22.08
C CYS A 374 3.65 12.81 -23.12
N LEU A 375 2.46 12.32 -22.76
CA LEU A 375 1.39 12.13 -23.72
C LEU A 375 0.86 13.47 -24.29
N PRO A 376 0.74 13.57 -25.62
CA PRO A 376 -0.08 14.58 -26.26
C PRO A 376 -1.53 14.52 -25.78
N LYS A 377 -2.24 15.65 -25.80
CA LYS A 377 -3.63 15.75 -25.31
C LYS A 377 -4.61 14.78 -26.01
N ASP A 378 -4.29 14.37 -27.23
CA ASP A 378 -5.10 13.50 -28.09
C ASP A 378 -4.74 12.01 -27.99
N VAL A 379 -3.75 11.66 -27.16
CA VAL A 379 -3.30 10.29 -26.90
C VAL A 379 -3.56 9.95 -25.43
N ASN A 380 -4.07 8.75 -25.17
CA ASN A 380 -4.29 8.26 -23.82
C ASN A 380 -3.66 6.88 -23.64
N ILE A 381 -3.28 6.57 -22.41
CA ILE A 381 -2.97 5.21 -21.97
C ILE A 381 -4.21 4.63 -21.29
N ALA A 382 -4.52 3.37 -21.59
CA ALA A 382 -5.58 2.62 -20.94
C ALA A 382 -5.12 1.28 -20.36
N ILE A 383 -5.67 0.94 -19.21
CA ILE A 383 -5.68 -0.41 -18.64
C ILE A 383 -6.95 -1.10 -19.12
N ARG A 384 -6.80 -2.20 -19.86
CA ARG A 384 -7.93 -3.01 -20.31
C ARG A 384 -8.22 -4.14 -19.33
N ILE A 385 -9.44 -4.19 -18.81
CA ILE A 385 -9.96 -5.32 -18.03
C ILE A 385 -10.54 -6.35 -19.00
N GLU A 386 -10.14 -7.61 -18.84
CA GLU A 386 -10.59 -8.75 -19.63
C GLU A 386 -11.08 -9.86 -18.68
N SER A 387 -11.92 -10.77 -19.18
CA SER A 387 -12.61 -11.80 -18.38
C SER A 387 -11.68 -12.89 -17.86
#